data_AF-A0A2U0A4R2-F1
#
_entry.id   AF-A0A2U0A4R2-F1
#
_cell.length_a   1.000
_cell.length_b   1.000
_cell.length_c   1.000
_cell.angle_alpha   90.00
_cell.angle_beta   90.00
_cell.angle_gamma   90.00
#
_symmetry.space_group_name_H-M   'P 1'
#
loop_
_entity.id
_entity.type
_entity.pdbx_description
1 polymer ?
#
loop_
_entity_poly.entity_id
_entity_poly.type
_entity_poly.pdbx_seq_one_letter_code
_entity_poly.pdbx_strand_id
1 'polypeptide(L)'
;MKSVCKKYLHYEQPATAMRYLNQAWEDRFEHDRLELLDKGCLKTGDRKQLNEIRFRLFQSEQSYTSFTRYLEVLDEDEKEKACGSAIKQSEQGGNIVLSADQLFNLGQMERAQALILARHQDLAECFYDSLLRLAKMFEKADCKLAATVCYRTLLLEILAEARSKAYGHGAQYYKKL
;
A
#
# COMPACT_ATOMS: atom_id res chain seq x y z
N MET A 1 -13.66 -18.67 13.91
CA MET A 1 -13.76 -19.12 12.50
C MET A 1 -12.40 -19.16 11.79
N LYS A 2 -11.59 -18.09 11.84
CA LYS A 2 -10.21 -18.00 11.29
C LYS A 2 -9.30 -19.21 11.60
N SER A 3 -9.19 -19.61 12.87
CA SER A 3 -8.33 -20.73 13.30
C SER A 3 -8.71 -22.06 12.65
N VAL A 4 -10.01 -22.33 12.49
CA VAL A 4 -10.53 -23.56 11.87
C VAL A 4 -10.17 -23.61 10.39
N CYS A 5 -10.37 -22.51 9.66
CA CYS A 5 -10.03 -22.44 8.23
C CYS A 5 -8.51 -22.58 8.00
N LYS A 6 -7.68 -21.96 8.85
CA LYS A 6 -6.22 -22.12 8.80
C LYS A 6 -5.79 -23.57 8.97
N LYS A 7 -6.40 -24.31 9.90
CA LYS A 7 -6.12 -25.73 10.11
C LYS A 7 -6.48 -26.56 8.88
N TYR A 8 -7.66 -26.37 8.30
CA TYR A 8 -8.05 -27.10 7.08
C TYR A 8 -7.12 -26.83 5.90
N LEU A 9 -6.69 -25.58 5.70
CA LEU A 9 -5.71 -25.24 4.68
C LEU A 9 -4.34 -25.89 4.95
N HIS A 10 -3.93 -25.97 6.22
CA HIS A 10 -2.70 -26.64 6.63
C HIS A 10 -2.73 -28.16 6.35
N TYR A 11 -3.85 -28.82 6.61
CA TYR A 11 -4.03 -30.25 6.36
C TYR A 11 -4.43 -30.59 4.90
N GLU A 12 -4.18 -29.68 3.95
CA GLU A 12 -4.46 -29.87 2.52
C GLU A 12 -5.92 -30.24 2.21
N GLN A 13 -6.85 -29.70 2.99
CA GLN A 13 -8.29 -29.84 2.77
C GLN A 13 -8.92 -28.51 2.32
N PRO A 14 -8.54 -27.97 1.15
CA PRO A 14 -9.01 -26.65 0.70
C PRO A 14 -10.52 -26.64 0.47
N ALA A 15 -11.11 -27.72 -0.06
CA ALA A 15 -12.56 -27.79 -0.28
C ALA A 15 -13.37 -27.59 1.00
N THR A 16 -12.93 -28.18 2.11
CA THR A 16 -13.59 -28.02 3.42
C THR A 16 -13.41 -26.59 3.95
N ALA A 17 -12.22 -26.01 3.82
CA ALA A 17 -11.98 -24.61 4.18
C ALA A 17 -12.89 -23.65 3.39
N MET A 18 -13.01 -23.87 2.07
CA MET A 18 -13.82 -23.04 1.18
C MET A 18 -15.30 -23.00 1.57
N ARG A 19 -15.86 -24.09 2.12
CA ARG A 19 -17.25 -24.10 2.62
C ARG A 19 -17.50 -23.05 3.72
N TYR A 20 -16.53 -22.83 4.60
CA TYR A 20 -16.62 -21.81 5.66
C TYR A 20 -16.21 -20.43 5.17
N LEU A 21 -15.25 -20.36 4.26
CA LEU A 21 -14.75 -19.09 3.72
C LEU A 21 -15.72 -18.46 2.71
N ASN A 22 -16.54 -19.25 2.00
CA ASN A 22 -17.54 -18.70 1.08
C ASN A 22 -18.75 -18.09 1.81
N GLN A 23 -18.90 -18.33 3.11
CA GLN A 23 -19.92 -17.67 3.94
C GLN A 23 -19.51 -16.22 4.22
N ALA A 24 -20.48 -15.32 4.35
CA ALA A 24 -20.21 -13.94 4.74
C ALA A 24 -19.60 -13.91 6.15
N TRP A 25 -18.50 -13.17 6.31
CA TRP A 25 -17.93 -12.87 7.61
C TRP A 25 -18.30 -11.44 7.99
N GLU A 26 -18.17 -11.12 9.27
CA GLU A 26 -18.30 -9.74 9.74
C GLU A 26 -17.23 -8.86 9.08
N ASP A 27 -17.57 -7.62 8.74
CA ASP A 27 -16.70 -6.70 7.97
C ASP A 27 -15.29 -6.58 8.56
N ARG A 28 -15.18 -6.53 9.90
CA ARG A 28 -13.89 -6.46 10.61
C ARG A 28 -12.97 -7.66 10.36
N PHE A 29 -13.48 -8.77 9.83
CA PHE A 29 -12.73 -9.97 9.49
C PHE A 29 -12.71 -10.25 7.99
N GLU A 30 -13.25 -9.37 7.15
CA GLU A 30 -13.32 -9.61 5.70
C GLU A 30 -11.93 -9.68 5.08
N HIS A 31 -10.99 -8.83 5.51
CA HIS A 31 -9.59 -8.91 5.05
C HIS A 31 -8.97 -10.28 5.37
N ASP A 32 -9.10 -10.75 6.62
CA ASP A 32 -8.62 -12.07 7.03
C ASP A 32 -9.25 -13.21 6.23
N ARG A 33 -10.54 -13.07 5.90
CA ARG A 33 -11.27 -14.04 5.08
C ARG A 33 -10.74 -14.05 3.65
N LEU A 34 -10.55 -12.89 3.04
CA LEU A 34 -10.02 -12.74 1.69
C LEU A 34 -8.59 -13.31 1.58
N GLU A 35 -7.73 -13.09 2.58
CA GLU A 35 -6.40 -13.72 2.61
C GLU A 35 -6.46 -15.25 2.65
N LEU A 36 -7.41 -15.81 3.39
CA LEU A 36 -7.59 -17.26 3.47
C LEU A 36 -8.23 -17.83 2.20
N LEU A 37 -9.12 -17.07 1.56
CA LEU A 37 -9.68 -17.40 0.25
C LEU A 37 -8.62 -17.40 -0.84
N ASP A 38 -7.70 -16.43 -0.86
CA ASP A 38 -6.55 -16.38 -1.79
C ASP A 38 -5.71 -17.66 -1.67
N LYS A 39 -5.36 -18.05 -0.43
CA LYS A 39 -4.63 -19.30 -0.14
C LYS A 39 -5.40 -20.55 -0.56
N GLY A 40 -6.73 -20.55 -0.37
CA GLY A 40 -7.59 -21.65 -0.81
C GLY A 40 -7.63 -21.77 -2.34
N CYS A 41 -7.82 -20.66 -3.03
CA CYS A 41 -7.91 -20.60 -4.50
C CYS A 41 -6.60 -20.98 -5.18
N LEU A 42 -5.45 -20.60 -4.59
CA LEU A 42 -4.14 -21.07 -5.06
C LEU A 42 -4.01 -22.60 -5.05
N LYS A 43 -4.60 -23.27 -4.03
CA LYS A 43 -4.58 -24.72 -3.92
C LYS A 43 -5.58 -25.42 -4.85
N THR A 44 -6.69 -24.78 -5.17
CA THR A 44 -7.72 -25.36 -6.06
C THR A 44 -7.50 -25.02 -7.54
N GLY A 45 -6.67 -24.02 -7.85
CA GLY A 45 -6.38 -23.58 -9.22
C GLY A 45 -7.51 -22.74 -9.85
N ASP A 46 -8.47 -22.23 -9.05
CA ASP A 46 -9.56 -21.39 -9.57
C ASP A 46 -9.05 -19.96 -9.85
N ARG A 47 -8.53 -19.76 -11.06
CA ARG A 47 -7.98 -18.46 -11.49
C ARG A 47 -9.02 -17.34 -11.49
N LYS A 48 -10.28 -17.63 -11.81
CA LYS A 48 -11.34 -16.62 -11.87
C LYS A 48 -11.64 -16.09 -10.47
N GLN A 49 -11.80 -17.00 -9.52
CA GLN A 49 -12.03 -16.62 -8.13
C GLN A 49 -10.80 -15.91 -7.53
N LEU A 50 -9.60 -16.38 -7.87
CA LEU A 50 -8.35 -15.78 -7.40
C LEU A 50 -8.17 -14.33 -7.90
N ASN A 51 -8.54 -14.04 -9.15
CA ASN A 51 -8.53 -12.69 -9.72
C ASN A 51 -9.44 -11.75 -8.91
N GLU A 52 -10.70 -12.13 -8.70
CA GLU A 52 -11.66 -11.33 -7.94
C GLU A 52 -11.19 -11.06 -6.50
N ILE A 53 -10.66 -12.08 -5.82
CA ILE A 53 -10.16 -11.93 -4.44
C ILE A 53 -8.98 -10.97 -4.38
N ARG A 54 -8.01 -11.11 -5.29
CA ARG A 54 -6.81 -10.26 -5.31
C ARG A 54 -7.13 -8.83 -5.70
N PHE A 55 -8.09 -8.63 -6.61
CA PHE A 55 -8.61 -7.30 -6.92
C PHE A 55 -9.24 -6.64 -5.69
N ARG A 56 -10.10 -7.36 -4.95
CA ARG A 56 -10.73 -6.84 -3.72
C ARG A 56 -9.71 -6.53 -2.62
N LEU A 57 -8.71 -7.41 -2.43
CA LEU A 57 -7.60 -7.16 -1.51
C LEU A 57 -6.86 -5.88 -1.90
N PHE A 58 -6.48 -5.74 -3.17
CA PHE A 58 -5.83 -4.53 -3.68
C PHE A 58 -6.68 -3.27 -3.45
N GLN A 59 -7.99 -3.31 -3.72
CA GLN A 59 -8.86 -2.16 -3.51
C GLN A 59 -8.97 -1.74 -2.03
N SER A 60 -8.87 -2.70 -1.11
CA SER A 60 -8.90 -2.42 0.33
C SER A 60 -7.57 -1.93 0.88
N GLU A 61 -6.45 -2.54 0.47
CA GLU A 61 -5.12 -2.25 1.01
C GLU A 61 -4.44 -1.08 0.28
N GLN A 62 -4.71 -0.95 -1.02
CA GLN A 62 -4.14 0.05 -1.93
C GLN A 62 -2.60 0.11 -1.89
N SER A 63 -1.98 -1.03 -1.62
CA SER A 63 -0.54 -1.18 -1.47
C SER A 63 0.09 -1.76 -2.74
N TYR A 64 1.34 -1.39 -3.03
CA TYR A 64 2.05 -1.97 -4.18
C TYR A 64 2.17 -3.49 -4.06
N THR A 65 2.33 -4.02 -2.85
CA THR A 65 2.40 -5.46 -2.59
C THR A 65 1.10 -6.22 -2.89
N SER A 66 -0.06 -5.62 -2.62
CA SER A 66 -1.34 -6.23 -3.00
C SER A 66 -1.58 -6.10 -4.50
N PHE A 67 -1.12 -5.00 -5.11
CA PHE A 67 -1.18 -4.79 -6.55
C PHE A 67 -0.34 -5.80 -7.33
N THR A 68 0.92 -6.05 -6.93
CA THR A 68 1.77 -7.04 -7.61
C THR A 68 1.16 -8.44 -7.56
N ARG A 69 0.60 -8.84 -6.41
CA ARG A 69 -0.17 -10.10 -6.30
C ARG A 69 -1.34 -10.12 -7.27
N TYR A 70 -2.08 -9.02 -7.39
CA TYR A 70 -3.17 -8.93 -8.36
C TYR A 70 -2.68 -9.06 -9.80
N LEU A 71 -1.56 -8.47 -10.18
CA LEU A 71 -1.00 -8.60 -11.52
C LEU A 71 -0.60 -10.05 -11.88
N GLU A 72 -0.18 -10.87 -10.92
CA GLU A 72 0.24 -12.26 -11.18
C GLU A 72 -0.83 -13.15 -11.84
N VAL A 73 -2.11 -12.81 -11.72
CA VAL A 73 -3.23 -13.63 -12.24
C VAL A 73 -3.84 -13.10 -13.53
N LEU A 74 -3.38 -11.93 -13.97
CA LEU A 74 -3.82 -11.24 -15.18
C LEU A 74 -2.97 -11.65 -16.38
N ASP A 75 -3.56 -11.57 -17.57
CA ASP A 75 -2.79 -11.58 -18.82
C ASP A 75 -2.12 -10.21 -19.10
N GLU A 76 -1.25 -10.14 -20.10
CA GLU A 76 -0.47 -8.91 -20.36
C GLU A 76 -1.34 -7.71 -20.73
N ASP A 77 -2.42 -7.92 -21.50
CA ASP A 77 -3.35 -6.84 -21.89
C ASP A 77 -4.14 -6.33 -20.67
N GLU A 78 -4.55 -7.24 -19.77
CA GLU A 78 -5.20 -6.92 -18.50
C GLU A 78 -4.24 -6.20 -17.55
N LYS A 79 -2.96 -6.60 -17.48
CA LYS A 79 -1.94 -5.94 -16.66
C LYS A 79 -1.74 -4.48 -17.07
N GLU A 80 -1.65 -4.19 -18.37
CA GLU A 80 -1.49 -2.82 -18.84
C GLU A 80 -2.68 -1.94 -18.43
N LYS A 81 -3.91 -2.45 -18.60
CA LYS A 81 -5.13 -1.76 -18.17
C LYS A 81 -5.16 -1.56 -16.64
N ALA A 82 -4.76 -2.57 -15.88
CA ALA A 82 -4.69 -2.51 -14.43
C ALA A 82 -3.68 -1.45 -13.96
N CYS A 83 -2.48 -1.40 -14.56
CA CYS A 83 -1.47 -0.37 -14.29
C CYS A 83 -2.02 1.03 -14.59
N GLY A 84 -2.62 1.23 -15.76
CA GLY A 84 -3.21 2.52 -16.12
C GLY A 84 -4.31 2.97 -15.15
N SER A 85 -5.11 2.01 -14.65
CA SER A 85 -6.18 2.28 -13.69
C SER A 85 -5.65 2.60 -12.29
N ALA A 86 -4.66 1.84 -11.82
CA ALA A 86 -3.99 2.07 -10.54
C ALA A 86 -3.32 3.45 -10.50
N ILE A 87 -2.66 3.84 -11.59
CA ILE A 87 -2.04 5.16 -11.70
C ILE A 87 -3.09 6.28 -11.59
N LYS A 88 -4.20 6.19 -12.35
CA LYS A 88 -5.29 7.17 -12.27
C LYS A 88 -5.90 7.24 -10.88
N GLN A 89 -6.09 6.09 -10.23
CA GLN A 89 -6.64 6.02 -8.89
C GLN A 89 -5.73 6.70 -7.87
N SER A 90 -4.41 6.46 -7.92
CA SER A 90 -3.44 7.11 -7.03
C SER A 90 -3.40 8.63 -7.19
N GLU A 91 -3.72 9.16 -8.37
CA GLU A 91 -3.82 10.61 -8.59
C GLU A 91 -5.14 11.22 -8.11
N GLN A 92 -6.23 10.44 -8.15
CA GLN A 92 -7.58 10.95 -7.87
C GLN A 92 -7.88 11.18 -6.39
N GLY A 93 -7.05 10.68 -5.48
CA GLY A 93 -7.16 10.97 -4.05
C GLY A 93 -6.95 9.75 -3.16
N GLY A 94 -7.25 9.91 -1.86
CA GLY A 94 -7.02 8.89 -0.85
C GLY A 94 -5.75 9.13 -0.03
N ASN A 95 -5.23 8.07 0.59
CA ASN A 95 -4.04 8.15 1.42
C ASN A 95 -2.82 8.55 0.57
N ILE A 96 -2.24 9.72 0.85
CA ILE A 96 -1.14 10.30 0.06
C ILE A 96 0.10 9.42 0.08
N VAL A 97 0.37 8.72 1.19
CA VAL A 97 1.54 7.84 1.32
C VAL A 97 1.40 6.63 0.42
N LEU A 98 0.27 5.93 0.50
CA LEU A 98 0.02 4.76 -0.34
C LEU A 98 0.00 5.13 -1.83
N SER A 99 -0.62 6.27 -2.15
CA SER A 99 -0.69 6.76 -3.53
C SER A 99 0.69 7.11 -4.10
N ALA A 100 1.52 7.82 -3.33
CA ALA A 100 2.87 8.16 -3.76
C ALA A 100 3.77 6.92 -3.88
N ASP A 101 3.67 5.97 -2.94
CA ASP A 101 4.39 4.69 -2.98
C ASP A 101 3.97 3.85 -4.20
N GLN A 102 2.67 3.77 -4.49
CA GLN A 102 2.13 3.06 -5.66
C GLN A 102 2.66 3.67 -6.96
N LEU A 103 2.55 4.99 -7.13
CA LEU A 103 3.06 5.68 -8.33
C LEU A 103 4.56 5.47 -8.49
N PHE A 104 5.33 5.60 -7.41
CA PHE A 104 6.76 5.40 -7.43
C PHE A 104 7.14 3.98 -7.88
N ASN A 105 6.52 2.96 -7.29
CA ASN A 105 6.81 1.56 -7.62
C ASN A 105 6.34 1.16 -9.04
N LEU A 106 5.37 1.88 -9.62
CA LEU A 106 4.98 1.77 -11.03
C LEU A 106 5.88 2.58 -11.98
N GLY A 107 7.01 3.10 -11.49
CA GLY A 107 7.96 3.89 -12.28
C GLY A 107 7.47 5.29 -12.63
N GLN A 108 6.38 5.76 -12.03
CA GLN A 108 5.78 7.08 -12.28
C GLN A 108 6.34 8.13 -11.30
N MET A 109 7.67 8.27 -11.26
CA MET A 109 8.37 9.10 -10.26
C MET A 109 7.97 10.57 -10.35
N GLU A 110 7.84 11.13 -11.56
CA GLU A 110 7.42 12.51 -11.78
C GLU A 110 6.00 12.75 -11.28
N ARG A 111 5.10 11.78 -11.46
CA ARG A 111 3.71 11.86 -11.00
C ARG A 111 3.63 11.72 -9.48
N ALA A 112 4.43 10.83 -8.89
CA ALA A 112 4.55 10.72 -7.44
C ALA A 112 5.06 12.03 -6.82
N GLN A 113 6.08 12.66 -7.41
CA GLN A 113 6.56 13.97 -6.98
C GLN A 113 5.48 15.04 -7.13
N ALA A 114 4.81 15.11 -8.28
CA ALA A 114 3.74 16.08 -8.51
C ALA A 114 2.61 15.95 -7.48
N LEU A 115 2.23 14.71 -7.12
CA LEU A 115 1.23 14.44 -6.09
C LEU A 115 1.66 14.98 -4.72
N ILE A 116 2.89 14.70 -4.29
CA ILE A 116 3.43 15.18 -3.00
C ILE A 116 3.46 16.71 -2.96
N LEU A 117 3.88 17.35 -4.05
CA LEU A 117 3.94 18.81 -4.12
C LEU A 117 2.55 19.44 -4.13
N ALA A 118 1.60 18.85 -4.86
CA ALA A 118 0.22 19.36 -4.93
C ALA A 118 -0.53 19.21 -3.61
N ARG A 119 -0.25 18.15 -2.85
CA ARG A 119 -0.94 17.79 -1.60
C ARG A 119 -0.03 17.86 -0.38
N HIS A 120 0.96 18.76 -0.41
CA HIS A 120 1.98 18.82 0.65
C HIS A 120 1.41 19.12 2.05
N GLN A 121 0.23 19.72 2.14
CA GLN A 121 -0.45 20.03 3.40
C GLN A 121 -0.91 18.75 4.11
N ASP A 122 -1.35 17.74 3.37
CA ASP A 122 -1.81 16.43 3.88
C ASP A 122 -0.66 15.64 4.55
N LEU A 123 0.60 15.99 4.27
CA LEU A 123 1.76 15.30 4.86
C LEU A 123 1.87 15.48 6.37
N ALA A 124 1.33 16.57 6.92
CA ALA A 124 1.34 16.82 8.36
C ALA A 124 0.45 15.83 9.14
N GLU A 125 -0.50 15.17 8.46
CA GLU A 125 -1.38 14.16 9.05
C GLU A 125 -0.82 12.73 8.92
N CYS A 126 0.32 12.58 8.24
CA CYS A 126 0.93 11.28 8.00
C CYS A 126 1.71 10.79 9.22
N PHE A 127 1.71 9.48 9.46
CA PHE A 127 2.58 8.88 10.47
C PHE A 127 4.06 9.15 10.14
N TYR A 128 4.82 9.56 11.17
CA TYR A 128 6.25 9.89 11.08
C TYR A 128 7.08 8.89 10.27
N ASP A 129 6.98 7.59 10.59
CA ASP A 129 7.77 6.55 9.91
C ASP A 129 7.42 6.43 8.42
N SER A 130 6.16 6.68 8.07
CA SER A 130 5.70 6.67 6.68
C SER A 130 6.23 7.87 5.92
N LEU A 131 6.19 9.06 6.52
CA LEU A 131 6.73 10.28 5.93
C LEU A 131 8.26 10.21 5.78
N LEU A 132 8.97 9.67 6.77
CA LEU A 132 10.41 9.45 6.69
C LEU A 132 10.79 8.44 5.61
N ARG A 133 9.99 7.38 5.42
CA ARG A 133 10.18 6.43 4.32
C ARG A 133 10.03 7.13 2.97
N LEU A 134 9.00 7.93 2.78
CA LEU A 134 8.81 8.72 1.56
C LEU A 134 9.98 9.68 1.31
N ALA A 135 10.42 10.41 2.33
CA ALA A 135 11.53 11.36 2.18
C ALA A 135 12.79 10.67 1.64
N LYS A 136 13.15 9.52 2.23
CA LYS A 136 14.30 8.71 1.79
C LYS A 136 14.09 8.10 0.40
N MET A 137 12.86 7.70 0.07
CA MET A 137 12.51 7.17 -1.24
C MET A 137 12.74 8.22 -2.33
N PHE A 138 12.20 9.43 -2.17
CA PHE A 138 12.41 10.53 -3.12
C PHE A 138 13.86 11.02 -3.16
N GLU A 139 14.56 11.07 -2.03
CA GLU A 139 15.98 11.42 -1.99
C GLU A 139 16.81 10.46 -2.86
N LYS A 140 16.61 9.15 -2.69
CA LYS A 140 17.33 8.12 -3.47
C LYS A 140 17.01 8.17 -4.97
N ALA A 141 15.82 8.66 -5.32
CA ALA A 141 15.37 8.79 -6.70
C ALA A 141 15.71 10.16 -7.33
N ASP A 142 16.54 10.97 -6.67
CA ASP A 142 16.90 12.33 -7.09
C ASP A 142 15.69 13.29 -7.27
N CYS A 143 14.54 12.95 -6.69
CA CYS A 143 13.33 13.77 -6.67
C CYS A 143 13.42 14.81 -5.54
N LYS A 144 14.38 15.73 -5.67
CA LYS A 144 14.81 16.63 -4.59
C LYS A 144 13.68 17.44 -3.98
N LEU A 145 12.77 18.00 -4.79
CA LEU A 145 11.69 18.85 -4.28
C LEU A 145 10.71 18.06 -3.39
N ALA A 146 10.30 16.86 -3.81
CA ALA A 146 9.46 16.01 -2.97
C ALA A 146 10.18 15.60 -1.68
N ALA A 147 11.47 15.24 -1.75
CA ALA A 147 12.26 14.89 -0.57
C ALA A 147 12.36 16.07 0.42
N THR A 148 12.68 17.28 -0.07
CA THR A 148 12.74 18.52 0.72
C THR A 148 11.42 18.79 1.41
N VAL A 149 10.29 18.67 0.71
CA VAL A 149 8.96 18.87 1.30
C VAL A 149 8.71 17.89 2.44
N CYS A 150 8.98 16.60 2.24
CA CYS A 150 8.83 15.59 3.30
C CYS A 150 9.75 15.84 4.51
N TYR A 151 11.04 16.14 4.29
CA TYR A 151 11.98 16.44 5.39
C TYR A 151 11.62 17.72 6.13
N ARG A 152 11.14 18.75 5.41
CA ARG A 152 10.67 19.99 6.01
C ARG A 152 9.46 19.75 6.89
N THR A 153 8.50 18.94 6.45
CA THR A 153 7.33 18.57 7.26
C THR A 153 7.75 17.87 8.55
N LEU A 154 8.64 16.87 8.47
CA LEU A 154 9.19 16.18 9.65
C LEU A 154 9.89 17.13 10.63
N LEU A 155 10.70 18.05 10.11
CA LEU A 155 11.37 19.07 10.91
C LEU A 155 10.36 19.98 11.64
N LEU A 156 9.36 20.47 10.91
CA LEU A 156 8.36 21.37 11.47
C LEU A 156 7.52 20.69 12.55
N GLU A 157 7.19 19.41 12.40
CA GLU A 157 6.48 18.62 13.42
C GLU A 157 7.32 18.52 14.71
N ILE A 158 8.61 18.15 14.61
CA ILE A 158 9.52 18.08 15.76
C ILE A 158 9.60 19.41 16.51
N LEU A 159 9.67 20.53 15.77
CA LEU A 159 9.75 21.88 16.33
C LEU A 159 8.42 22.31 16.97
N ALA A 160 7.30 22.07 16.31
CA ALA A 160 5.97 22.44 16.79
C ALA A 160 5.61 21.73 18.10
N GLU A 161 6.03 20.48 18.24
CA GLU A 161 5.77 19.68 19.46
C GLU A 161 6.85 19.84 20.54
N ALA A 162 7.87 20.67 20.30
CA ALA A 162 8.99 20.91 21.22
C ALA A 162 9.65 19.62 21.76
N ARG A 163 9.72 18.57 20.93
CA ARG A 163 10.27 17.26 21.32
C ARG A 163 11.80 17.33 21.39
N SER A 164 12.34 17.83 22.51
CA SER A 164 13.78 18.04 22.71
C SER A 164 14.66 16.82 22.41
N LYS A 165 14.19 15.61 22.74
CA LYS A 165 14.88 14.34 22.42
C LYS A 165 15.01 14.08 20.91
N ALA A 166 14.13 14.64 20.09
CA ALA A 166 14.13 14.50 18.63
C ALA A 166 14.91 15.61 17.91
N TYR A 167 15.45 16.61 18.61
CA TYR A 167 16.18 17.72 17.97
C TYR A 167 17.42 17.27 17.20
N GLY A 168 18.05 16.15 17.60
CA GLY A 168 19.11 15.53 16.81
C GLY A 168 18.64 15.12 15.41
N HIS A 169 17.43 14.55 15.30
CA HIS A 169 16.80 14.24 14.02
C HIS A 169 16.40 15.51 13.28
N GLY A 170 15.84 16.51 13.96
CA GLY A 170 15.55 17.82 13.37
C GLY A 170 16.78 18.45 12.70
N ALA A 171 17.93 18.47 13.38
CA ALA A 171 19.18 18.96 12.82
C ALA A 171 19.66 18.13 11.61
N GLN A 172 19.46 16.80 11.63
CA GLN A 172 19.74 15.94 10.47
C GLN A 172 18.85 16.27 9.28
N TYR A 173 17.54 16.49 9.50
CA TYR A 173 16.59 16.86 8.45
C TYR A 173 16.88 18.25 7.89
N TYR A 174 17.27 19.21 8.72
CA TYR A 174 17.69 20.53 8.26
C TYR A 174 18.89 20.47 7.31
N LYS A 175 19.87 19.58 7.55
CA LYS A 175 21.01 19.36 6.64
C LYS A 175 20.64 18.76 5.29
N LYS A 176 19.41 18.24 5.14
CA LYS A 176 18.88 17.67 3.89
C LYS A 176 18.12 18.70 3.04
N LEU A 177 17.89 19.90 3.58
CA LEU A 177 17.26 21.04 2.89
C LEU A 177 18.35 21.91 2.25
#